data_AF-A0A2G9U120-F1
#
_entry.id   AF-A0A2G9U120-F1
#
_cell.length_a   1.000
_cell.length_b   1.000
_cell.length_c   1.000
_cell.angle_alpha   90.00
_cell.angle_beta   90.00
_cell.angle_gamma   90.00
#
_symmetry.space_group_name_H-M   'P 1'
#
loop_
_entity.id
_entity.type
_entity.pdbx_description
1 polymer ?
#
loop_
_entity_poly.entity_id
_entity_poly.type
_entity_poly.pdbx_seq_one_letter_code
_entity_poly.pdbx_strand_id
1 'polypeptide(L)'
;MTIIAQCGAYLSMFLLSLNRFVCVFKPTEYAEFFSDRSTMRYIAISTLISLAYGCVYFDESCYFIFDRDSLVFIFSNTSCGQILSGYVDFWFSIVLFAISCLLDITTLIKLQWKLRSYEGSRLLSQRSKPMLGQPTPNKSFEEFTIFPQVVKLHKKSAHEKAKNRVLRRRCAAL
;
A
#
# COMPACT_ATOMS: atom_id res chain seq x y z
N MET A 1 -12.51 22.97 1.97
CA MET A 1 -13.00 21.63 1.55
C MET A 1 -12.04 20.94 0.58
N THR A 2 -11.59 21.61 -0.48
CA THR A 2 -10.60 21.08 -1.44
C THR A 2 -9.26 20.69 -0.80
N ILE A 3 -8.72 21.52 0.09
CA ILE A 3 -7.42 21.29 0.76
C ILE A 3 -7.46 20.04 1.66
N ILE A 4 -8.53 19.87 2.44
CA ILE A 4 -8.73 18.67 3.30
C ILE A 4 -8.74 17.41 2.44
N ALA A 5 -9.47 17.44 1.32
CA ALA A 5 -9.53 16.31 0.39
C ALA A 5 -8.17 16.00 -0.25
N GLN A 6 -7.40 17.04 -0.60
CA GLN A 6 -6.06 16.89 -1.16
C GLN A 6 -5.09 16.24 -0.18
N CYS A 7 -5.06 16.71 1.08
CA CYS A 7 -4.24 16.12 2.15
C CYS A 7 -4.60 14.63 2.38
N GLY A 8 -5.90 14.33 2.46
CA GLY A 8 -6.38 12.95 2.57
C GLY A 8 -5.97 12.07 1.40
N ALA A 9 -5.99 12.60 0.17
CA ALA A 9 -5.55 11.88 -1.02
C ALA A 9 -4.05 11.54 -0.98
N TYR A 10 -3.19 12.50 -0.62
CA TYR A 10 -1.73 12.24 -0.52
C TYR A 10 -1.39 11.20 0.55
N LEU A 11 -2.00 11.30 1.74
CA LEU A 11 -1.82 10.32 2.80
C LEU A 11 -2.32 8.93 2.37
N SER A 12 -3.44 8.86 1.66
CA SER A 12 -4.00 7.61 1.15
C SER A 12 -3.10 6.97 0.09
N MET A 13 -2.56 7.77 -0.83
CA MET A 13 -1.60 7.26 -1.83
C MET A 13 -0.35 6.70 -1.15
N PHE A 14 0.21 7.44 -0.20
CA PHE A 14 1.37 6.98 0.56
C PHE A 14 1.10 5.67 1.32
N LEU A 15 -0.03 5.58 2.03
CA LEU A 15 -0.44 4.36 2.73
C LEU A 15 -0.62 3.18 1.79
N LEU A 16 -1.18 3.41 0.58
CA LEU A 16 -1.34 2.38 -0.43
C LEU A 16 0.00 1.88 -0.97
N SER A 17 0.93 2.79 -1.29
CA SER A 17 2.27 2.43 -1.78
C SER A 17 3.05 1.66 -0.70
N LEU A 18 2.96 2.07 0.58
CA LEU A 18 3.52 1.32 1.71
C LEU A 18 2.93 -0.07 1.86
N ASN A 19 1.60 -0.19 1.80
CA ASN A 19 0.91 -1.46 1.91
C ASN A 19 1.38 -2.45 0.84
N ARG A 20 1.49 -1.99 -0.42
CA ARG A 20 2.00 -2.78 -1.54
C ARG A 20 3.45 -3.18 -1.34
N PHE A 21 4.29 -2.26 -0.88
CA PHE A 21 5.70 -2.51 -0.60
C PHE A 21 5.88 -3.61 0.45
N VAL A 22 5.19 -3.51 1.60
CA VAL A 22 5.29 -4.51 2.68
C VAL A 22 4.78 -5.88 2.21
N CYS A 23 3.69 -5.93 1.45
CA CYS A 23 3.16 -7.17 0.89
C CYS A 23 4.19 -7.90 -0.01
N VAL A 24 4.91 -7.17 -0.87
CA VAL A 24 5.86 -7.74 -1.83
C VAL A 24 7.21 -8.12 -1.20
N PHE A 25 7.71 -7.30 -0.27
CA PHE A 25 9.00 -7.50 0.38
C PHE A 25 8.94 -8.45 1.57
N LYS A 26 7.88 -8.39 2.38
CA LYS A 26 7.72 -9.14 3.64
C LYS A 26 6.36 -9.87 3.71
N PRO A 27 6.13 -10.89 2.86
CA PRO A 27 4.84 -11.59 2.81
C PRO A 27 4.50 -12.34 4.11
N THR A 28 5.49 -12.75 4.91
CA THR A 28 5.29 -13.49 6.17
C THR A 28 4.82 -12.60 7.32
N GLU A 29 5.31 -11.36 7.39
CA GLU A 29 5.01 -10.40 8.47
C GLU A 29 3.84 -9.48 8.09
N TYR A 30 3.41 -9.47 6.83
CA TYR A 30 2.31 -8.64 6.35
C TYR A 30 1.02 -8.83 7.17
N ALA A 31 0.69 -10.07 7.54
CA ALA A 31 -0.51 -10.38 8.30
C ALA A 31 -0.54 -9.77 9.71
N GLU A 32 0.62 -9.46 10.29
CA GLU A 32 0.74 -8.82 11.60
C GLU A 32 0.69 -7.30 11.48
N PHE A 33 1.24 -6.73 10.39
CA PHE A 33 1.34 -5.28 10.18
C PHE A 33 0.09 -4.66 9.55
N PHE A 34 -0.54 -5.37 8.62
CA PHE A 34 -1.73 -4.96 7.86
C PHE A 34 -2.86 -5.98 8.04
N SER A 35 -3.43 -6.01 9.24
CA SER A 35 -4.72 -6.65 9.53
C SER A 35 -5.87 -5.69 9.27
N ASP A 36 -7.10 -6.19 9.08
CA ASP A 36 -8.29 -5.35 8.84
C ASP A 36 -8.47 -4.28 9.93
N ARG A 37 -8.17 -4.64 11.19
CA ARG A 37 -8.26 -3.72 12.33
C ARG A 37 -7.18 -2.64 12.32
N SER A 38 -5.96 -2.95 11.89
CA SER A 38 -4.87 -1.97 11.81
C SER A 38 -5.05 -1.07 10.60
N THR A 39 -5.50 -1.60 9.47
CA THR A 39 -5.81 -0.82 8.27
C THR A 39 -6.92 0.21 8.53
N MET A 40 -8.01 -0.20 9.20
CA MET A 40 -9.05 0.75 9.62
C MET A 40 -8.51 1.83 10.56
N ARG A 41 -7.56 1.49 11.43
CA ARG A 41 -6.89 2.47 12.30
C ARG A 41 -6.05 3.46 11.51
N TYR A 42 -5.27 3.02 10.52
CA TYR A 42 -4.47 3.90 9.67
C TYR A 42 -5.36 4.86 8.87
N ILE A 43 -6.47 4.36 8.33
CA ILE A 43 -7.46 5.19 7.62
C ILE A 43 -8.03 6.24 8.58
N ALA A 44 -8.52 5.83 9.76
CA ALA A 44 -9.06 6.77 10.74
C ALA A 44 -8.06 7.85 11.16
N ILE A 45 -6.79 7.47 11.38
CA ILE A 45 -5.71 8.41 11.70
C ILE A 45 -5.47 9.38 10.54
N SER A 46 -5.40 8.89 9.30
CA SER A 46 -5.20 9.74 8.12
C SER A 46 -6.33 10.75 7.92
N THR A 47 -7.58 10.34 8.15
CA THR A 47 -8.74 11.24 8.12
C THR A 47 -8.66 12.29 9.22
N LEU A 48 -8.28 11.91 10.44
CA LEU A 48 -8.13 12.84 11.56
C LEU A 48 -7.02 13.88 11.29
N ILE A 49 -5.88 13.45 10.74
CA ILE A 49 -4.79 14.35 10.35
C ILE A 49 -5.28 15.34 9.28
N SER A 50 -6.04 14.86 8.29
CA SER A 50 -6.59 15.71 7.22
C SER A 50 -7.55 16.77 7.76
N LEU A 51 -8.35 16.42 8.78
CA LEU A 51 -9.24 17.36 9.46
C LEU A 51 -8.45 18.38 10.30
N ALA A 52 -7.45 17.92 11.07
CA ALA A 52 -6.59 18.80 11.85
C ALA A 52 -5.83 19.79 10.95
N TYR A 53 -5.37 19.34 9.79
CA TYR A 53 -4.77 20.19 8.76
C TYR A 53 -5.74 21.28 8.30
N GLY A 54 -7.01 20.91 8.05
CA GLY A 54 -8.07 21.87 7.74
C GLY A 54 -8.32 22.91 8.83
N CYS A 55 -8.19 22.53 10.11
CA CYS A 55 -8.37 23.44 11.25
C CYS A 55 -7.35 24.58 11.28
N VAL A 56 -6.11 24.36 10.82
CA VAL A 56 -5.05 25.39 10.80
C VAL A 56 -5.44 26.58 9.92
N TYR A 57 -6.24 26.36 8.88
CA TYR A 57 -6.71 27.42 7.98
C TYR A 57 -7.80 28.30 8.57
N PHE A 58 -8.39 27.92 9.72
CA PHE A 58 -9.38 28.74 10.42
C PHE A 58 -8.74 29.78 11.36
N ASP A 59 -7.41 29.77 11.51
CA ASP A 59 -6.69 30.79 12.28
C ASP A 59 -6.67 32.13 11.53
N GLU A 60 -7.01 33.21 12.23
CA GLU A 60 -7.02 34.58 11.70
C GLU A 60 -5.65 35.04 11.19
N SER A 61 -4.58 34.42 11.67
CA SER A 61 -3.20 34.77 11.28
C SER A 61 -2.75 34.16 9.94
N CYS A 62 -3.49 33.16 9.45
CA CYS A 62 -3.08 32.26 8.36
C CYS A 62 -4.14 32.14 7.26
N TYR A 63 -4.94 33.19 7.07
CA TYR A 63 -5.99 33.22 6.05
C TYR A 63 -5.42 33.29 4.62
N PHE A 64 -6.22 32.83 3.65
CA PHE A 64 -5.94 32.93 2.23
C PHE A 64 -7.04 33.73 1.52
N ILE A 65 -6.67 34.56 0.56
CA ILE A 65 -7.57 35.41 -0.20
C ILE A 65 -7.76 34.78 -1.58
N PHE A 66 -8.99 34.70 -2.06
CA PHE A 66 -9.26 34.31 -3.44
C PHE A 66 -9.10 35.51 -4.35
N ASP A 67 -8.08 35.48 -5.22
CA ASP A 67 -7.91 36.49 -6.25
C ASP A 67 -8.78 36.14 -7.46
N ARG A 68 -9.68 37.06 -7.84
CA ARG A 68 -10.61 36.84 -8.96
C ARG A 68 -9.93 36.99 -10.31
N ASP A 69 -8.89 37.80 -10.41
CA ASP A 69 -8.21 38.07 -11.69
C ASP A 69 -7.36 36.87 -12.11
N SER A 70 -6.68 36.28 -11.12
CA SER A 70 -5.80 35.14 -11.32
C SER A 70 -6.51 33.78 -11.16
N LEU A 71 -7.75 33.77 -10.63
CA LEU A 71 -8.53 32.56 -10.26
C LEU A 71 -7.74 31.59 -9.34
N VAL A 72 -6.84 32.13 -8.52
CA VAL A 72 -6.02 31.35 -7.58
C VAL A 72 -6.23 31.83 -6.15
N PHE A 73 -6.03 30.91 -5.21
CA PHE A 73 -5.97 31.24 -3.80
C PHE A 73 -4.55 31.72 -3.47
N ILE A 74 -4.44 32.97 -3.05
CA ILE A 74 -3.18 33.59 -2.65
C ILE A 74 -3.11 33.56 -1.12
N PHE A 75 -2.00 33.05 -0.60
CA PHE A 75 -1.74 33.04 0.84
C PHE A 75 -1.42 34.45 1.33
N SER A 76 -1.88 34.79 2.54
CA SER A 76 -1.54 36.08 3.14
C SER A 76 -0.02 36.22 3.30
N ASN A 77 0.49 37.45 3.16
CA ASN A 77 1.92 37.75 3.24
C ASN A 77 2.44 37.81 4.70
N THR A 78 1.68 37.23 5.65
CA THR A 78 2.09 37.04 7.03
C THR A 78 3.13 35.92 7.11
N SER A 79 3.97 35.95 8.17
CA SER A 79 4.95 34.88 8.40
C SER A 79 4.28 33.50 8.50
N CYS A 80 3.05 33.42 9.04
CA CYS A 80 2.29 32.17 9.06
C CYS A 80 1.91 31.70 7.65
N GLY A 81 1.35 32.59 6.82
CA GLY A 81 0.92 32.24 5.46
C GLY A 81 2.08 31.77 4.58
N GLN A 82 3.26 32.39 4.73
CA GLN A 82 4.47 31.97 4.01
C GLN A 82 5.00 30.60 4.46
N ILE A 83 5.03 30.34 5.77
CA ILE A 83 5.46 29.04 6.31
C ILE A 83 4.48 27.94 5.88
N LEU A 84 3.18 28.18 5.98
CA LEU A 84 2.14 27.23 5.60
C LEU A 84 2.23 26.88 4.11
N SER A 85 2.25 27.89 3.24
CA SER A 85 2.35 27.69 1.79
C SER A 85 3.63 26.97 1.37
N GLY A 86 4.77 27.39 1.93
CA GLY A 86 6.08 26.84 1.56
C GLY A 86 6.34 25.44 2.13
N TYR A 87 6.29 25.30 3.45
CA TYR A 87 6.69 24.05 4.11
C TYR A 87 5.58 23.01 4.10
N VAL A 88 4.35 23.44 4.36
CA VAL A 88 3.26 22.55 4.72
C VAL A 88 2.48 22.13 3.47
N ASP A 89 2.19 23.05 2.54
CA ASP A 89 1.53 22.72 1.28
C ASP A 89 2.51 22.20 0.21
N PHE A 90 3.64 22.88 -0.02
CA PHE A 90 4.57 22.54 -1.11
C PHE A 90 5.55 21.41 -0.75
N TRP A 91 6.39 21.61 0.27
CA TRP A 91 7.44 20.62 0.60
C TRP A 91 6.89 19.29 1.10
N PHE A 92 5.90 19.32 2.00
CA PHE A 92 5.30 18.09 2.52
C PHE A 92 4.69 17.22 1.41
N SER A 93 3.93 17.84 0.48
CA SER A 93 3.32 17.15 -0.65
C SER A 93 4.37 16.56 -1.60
N ILE A 94 5.43 17.31 -1.92
CA ILE A 94 6.52 16.84 -2.77
C ILE A 94 7.26 15.66 -2.13
N VAL A 95 7.58 15.75 -0.84
CA VAL A 95 8.30 14.70 -0.14
C VAL A 95 7.46 13.43 -0.04
N LEU A 96 6.18 13.54 0.33
CA LEU A 96 5.27 12.39 0.37
C LEU A 96 5.10 11.74 -1.01
N PHE A 97 4.95 12.54 -2.06
CA PHE A 97 4.85 12.04 -3.42
C PHE A 97 6.13 11.32 -3.85
N ALA A 98 7.30 11.92 -3.62
CA ALA A 98 8.59 11.32 -3.95
C ALA A 98 8.79 9.98 -3.24
N ILE A 99 8.49 9.89 -1.94
CA ILE A 99 8.59 8.63 -1.19
C ILE A 99 7.62 7.59 -1.74
N SER A 100 6.37 7.97 -2.03
CA SER A 100 5.36 7.07 -2.59
C SER A 100 5.81 6.51 -3.94
N CYS A 101 6.33 7.36 -4.83
CA CYS A 101 6.90 6.94 -6.11
C CYS A 101 8.08 5.98 -5.95
N LEU A 102 8.99 6.23 -5.01
CA LEU A 102 10.11 5.34 -4.74
C LEU A 102 9.64 3.96 -4.24
N LEU A 103 8.64 3.92 -3.35
CA LEU A 103 8.03 2.69 -2.88
C LEU A 103 7.35 1.92 -4.01
N ASP A 104 6.63 2.61 -4.90
CA ASP A 104 5.98 1.98 -6.04
C ASP A 104 6.99 1.43 -7.05
N ILE A 105 8.02 2.20 -7.40
CA ILE A 105 9.09 1.77 -8.32
C ILE A 105 9.81 0.53 -7.75
N THR A 106 10.20 0.56 -6.47
CA THR A 106 10.88 -0.59 -5.84
C THR A 106 9.99 -1.83 -5.80
N THR A 107 8.69 -1.65 -5.54
CA THR A 107 7.69 -2.72 -5.56
C THR A 107 7.56 -3.32 -6.97
N LEU A 108 7.46 -2.47 -8.00
CA LEU A 108 7.36 -2.89 -9.40
C LEU A 108 8.62 -3.64 -9.86
N ILE A 109 9.81 -3.13 -9.57
CA ILE A 109 11.08 -3.79 -9.92
C ILE A 109 11.15 -5.18 -9.29
N LYS A 110 10.86 -5.28 -7.98
CA LYS A 110 10.91 -6.57 -7.26
C LYS A 110 9.89 -7.55 -7.79
N LEU A 111 8.70 -7.06 -8.15
CA LEU A 111 7.66 -7.86 -8.77
C LEU A 111 8.16 -8.39 -10.11
N GLN A 112 8.57 -7.53 -11.04
CA GLN A 112 9.06 -7.89 -12.37
C GLN A 112 10.17 -8.95 -12.33
N TRP A 113 11.14 -8.80 -11.43
CA TRP A 113 12.20 -9.80 -11.25
C TRP A 113 11.69 -11.18 -10.80
N LYS A 114 10.71 -11.20 -9.88
CA LYS A 114 10.04 -12.44 -9.50
C LYS A 114 9.32 -13.05 -10.71
N LEU A 115 8.54 -12.25 -11.45
CA LEU A 115 7.75 -12.74 -12.60
C LEU A 115 8.62 -13.40 -13.67
N ARG A 116 9.72 -12.73 -14.05
CA ARG A 116 10.66 -13.25 -15.05
C ARG A 116 11.28 -14.60 -14.65
N SER A 117 11.52 -14.79 -13.35
CA SER A 117 12.04 -16.06 -12.80
C SER A 117 10.99 -17.18 -12.83
N TYR A 118 9.70 -16.85 -12.64
CA TYR A 118 8.60 -17.79 -12.77
C TYR A 118 8.38 -18.22 -14.22
N GLU A 119 8.49 -17.29 -15.19
CA GLU A 119 8.35 -17.61 -16.62
C GLU A 119 9.38 -18.64 -17.08
N GLY A 120 10.66 -18.46 -16.72
CA GLY A 120 11.71 -19.44 -17.02
C GLY A 120 11.42 -20.82 -16.42
N SER A 121 10.95 -20.85 -15.17
CA SER A 121 10.58 -22.10 -14.48
C SER A 121 9.34 -22.77 -15.10
N ARG A 122 8.38 -21.98 -15.61
CA ARG A 122 7.16 -22.48 -16.28
C ARG A 122 7.50 -23.12 -17.62
N LEU A 123 8.38 -22.51 -18.40
CA LEU A 123 8.85 -23.07 -19.67
C LEU A 123 9.59 -24.41 -19.45
N LEU A 124 10.42 -24.50 -18.40
CA LEU A 124 11.10 -25.75 -18.03
C LEU A 124 10.12 -26.83 -17.53
N SER A 125 9.13 -26.46 -16.70
CA SER A 125 8.09 -27.41 -16.25
C SER A 125 7.24 -27.93 -17.41
N GLN A 126 6.91 -27.08 -18.38
CA GLN A 126 6.15 -27.48 -19.57
C GLN A 126 6.94 -28.42 -20.49
N ARG A 127 8.26 -28.24 -20.62
CA ARG A 127 9.13 -29.16 -21.39
C ARG A 127 9.21 -30.56 -20.77
N SER A 128 8.98 -30.72 -19.47
CA SER A 128 8.98 -32.03 -18.79
C SER A 128 7.69 -32.84 -18.97
N LYS A 129 6.60 -32.24 -19.45
CA LYS A 129 5.33 -32.94 -19.68
C LYS A 129 5.19 -33.28 -21.16
N PRO A 130 5.14 -34.57 -21.56
CA PRO A 130 4.78 -34.91 -22.94
C PRO A 130 3.37 -34.39 -23.23
N MET A 131 3.20 -33.85 -24.45
CA MET A 131 1.98 -33.22 -24.96
C MET A 131 0.77 -34.16 -24.85
N LEU A 132 -0.06 -33.99 -23.82
CA LEU A 132 -1.43 -34.46 -23.84
C LEU A 132 -2.34 -33.41 -23.21
N GLY A 133 -3.11 -32.74 -24.07
CA GLY A 133 -4.25 -31.88 -23.71
C GLY A 133 -3.90 -30.45 -23.29
N GLN A 134 -4.07 -29.49 -24.20
CA GLN A 134 -4.23 -28.08 -23.85
C GLN A 134 -5.53 -27.87 -23.06
N PRO A 135 -5.53 -27.03 -22.01
CA PRO A 135 -6.66 -26.19 -21.70
C PRO A 135 -6.36 -24.73 -22.11
N THR A 136 -7.45 -24.08 -22.49
CA THR A 136 -7.62 -22.83 -23.23
C THR A 136 -7.04 -21.57 -22.59
N PRO A 137 -6.73 -20.53 -23.39
CA PRO A 137 -6.23 -19.24 -22.92
C PRO A 137 -7.41 -18.34 -22.55
N ASN A 138 -7.92 -18.46 -21.32
CA ASN A 138 -8.71 -17.37 -20.75
C ASN A 138 -8.77 -17.51 -19.23
N LYS A 139 -8.30 -16.46 -18.53
CA LYS A 139 -8.24 -16.21 -17.06
C LYS A 139 -6.88 -15.74 -16.51
N SER A 140 -5.90 -15.44 -17.36
CA SER A 140 -4.52 -15.22 -16.90
C SER A 140 -4.20 -13.84 -16.30
N PHE A 141 -5.12 -12.88 -16.29
CA PHE A 141 -4.79 -11.51 -15.84
C PHE A 141 -5.32 -11.15 -14.44
N GLU A 142 -6.41 -11.76 -13.96
CA GLU A 142 -6.95 -11.46 -12.61
C GLU A 142 -6.39 -12.33 -11.48
N GLU A 143 -5.80 -13.49 -11.76
CA GLU A 143 -5.33 -14.42 -10.72
C GLU A 143 -3.89 -14.13 -10.22
N PHE A 144 -3.30 -13.01 -10.64
CA PHE A 144 -1.85 -12.81 -10.56
C PHE A 144 -1.37 -11.86 -9.46
N THR A 145 -2.23 -11.12 -8.78
CA THR A 145 -1.77 -10.10 -7.81
C THR A 145 -1.69 -10.55 -6.36
N ILE A 146 -2.31 -11.66 -5.92
CA ILE A 146 -2.34 -12.00 -4.47
C ILE A 146 -2.20 -13.52 -4.16
N PHE A 147 -2.58 -14.40 -5.09
CA PHE A 147 -2.87 -15.80 -4.74
C PHE A 147 -1.66 -16.71 -4.41
N PRO A 148 -0.49 -16.66 -5.10
CA PRO A 148 0.55 -17.66 -4.85
C PRO A 148 1.32 -17.48 -3.53
N GLN A 149 1.34 -16.27 -2.95
CA GLN A 149 1.94 -16.03 -1.63
C GLN A 149 0.99 -16.47 -0.50
N VAL A 150 -0.30 -16.13 -0.61
CA VAL A 150 -1.33 -16.55 0.35
C VAL A 150 -1.50 -18.07 0.37
N VAL A 151 -1.50 -18.74 -0.79
CA VAL A 151 -1.59 -20.21 -0.85
C VAL A 151 -0.37 -20.89 -0.23
N LYS A 152 0.84 -20.34 -0.41
CA LYS A 152 2.06 -20.86 0.23
C LYS A 152 2.02 -20.68 1.75
N LEU A 153 1.55 -19.54 2.25
CA LEU A 153 1.41 -19.27 3.68
C LEU A 153 0.27 -20.10 4.31
N HIS A 154 -0.87 -20.24 3.63
CA HIS A 154 -1.99 -21.05 4.10
C HIS A 154 -1.63 -22.54 4.15
N LYS A 155 -0.86 -23.05 3.16
CA LYS A 155 -0.31 -24.42 3.22
C LYS A 155 0.68 -24.59 4.36
N LYS A 156 1.56 -23.61 4.61
CA LYS A 156 2.53 -23.66 5.73
C LYS A 156 1.83 -23.64 7.09
N SER A 157 0.83 -22.77 7.27
CA SER A 157 0.00 -22.69 8.48
C SER A 157 -0.87 -23.93 8.70
N ALA A 158 -1.44 -24.50 7.63
CA ALA A 158 -2.22 -25.75 7.70
C ALA A 158 -1.34 -26.96 8.06
N HIS A 159 -0.12 -27.03 7.51
CA HIS A 159 0.85 -28.09 7.82
C HIS A 159 1.34 -28.00 9.27
N GLU A 160 1.62 -26.78 9.76
CA GLU A 160 2.00 -26.54 11.16
C GLU A 160 0.87 -26.90 12.15
N LYS A 161 -0.39 -26.54 11.81
CA LYS A 161 -1.58 -26.90 12.61
C LYS A 161 -1.87 -28.39 12.60
N ALA A 162 -1.67 -29.08 11.47
CA ALA A 162 -1.84 -30.53 11.38
C ALA A 162 -0.78 -31.27 12.22
N LYS A 163 0.48 -30.83 12.15
CA LYS A 163 1.58 -31.37 12.96
C LYS A 163 1.31 -31.21 14.47
N ASN A 164 0.84 -30.04 14.91
CA ASN A 164 0.50 -29.80 16.31
C ASN A 164 -0.73 -30.59 16.80
N ARG A 165 -1.73 -30.86 15.95
CA ARG A 165 -2.87 -31.71 16.32
C ARG A 165 -2.48 -33.18 16.49
N VAL A 166 -1.60 -33.70 15.63
CA VAL A 166 -1.08 -35.07 15.75
C VAL A 166 -0.22 -35.22 17.00
N LEU A 167 0.61 -34.22 17.32
CA LEU A 167 1.44 -34.21 18.53
C LEU A 167 0.58 -34.21 19.80
N ARG A 168 -0.47 -33.38 19.87
CA ARG A 168 -1.40 -33.36 21.01
C ARG A 168 -2.16 -34.68 21.21
N ARG A 169 -2.56 -35.37 20.13
CA ARG A 169 -3.23 -36.68 20.22
C ARG A 169 -2.30 -37.77 20.74
N ARG A 170 -1.01 -37.71 20.42
CA ARG A 170 -0.01 -38.66 20.94
C ARG A 170 0.31 -38.44 22.41
N CYS A 171 0.35 -37.19 22.89
CA CYS A 171 0.56 -36.90 24.31
C CYS A 171 -0.67 -37.17 25.20
N ALA A 172 -1.88 -37.25 24.63
CA ALA A 172 -3.10 -37.56 25.38
C ALA A 172 -3.45 -39.06 25.42
N ALA A 173 -2.66 -39.91 24.74
CA ALA A 173 -2.83 -41.36 24.69
C ALA A 173 -1.73 -42.13 25.45
N LEU A 174 -0.91 -41.41 26.22
CA LEU A 174 0.06 -41.88 27.20
C LEU A 174 -0.42 -41.43 28.58
#